data_AF-A0A9E6UN21-F1
#
_entry.id   AF-A0A9E6UN21-F1
#
_cell.length_a   1.000
_cell.length_b   1.000
_cell.length_c   1.000
_cell.angle_alpha   90.00
_cell.angle_beta   90.00
_cell.angle_gamma   90.00
#
_symmetry.space_group_name_H-M   'P 1'
#
loop_
_entity.id
_entity.type
_entity.pdbx_description
1 polymer ?
#
loop_
_entity_poly.entity_id
_entity_poly.type
_entity_poly.pdbx_seq_one_letter_code
_entity_poly.pdbx_strand_id
1 'polypeptide(L)' 'MAETAEALGPQDSALDIATDRAVEACYGDAWDAVRGLLVANAALEEQIAELEARVSTGYARGRVRRIARSG' A
#
# COMPACT_ATOMS: atom_id res chain seq x y z
N MET A 1 8.78 -38.13 2.15
CA MET A 1 9.29 -36.97 1.40
C MET A 1 9.16 -35.77 2.32
N ALA A 2 10.20 -35.49 3.09
CA ALA A 2 10.29 -34.27 3.87
C ALA A 2 10.88 -33.22 2.93
N GLU A 3 10.00 -32.48 2.26
CA GLU A 3 10.39 -31.32 1.47
C GLU A 3 10.97 -30.30 2.44
N THR A 4 12.12 -29.78 2.06
CA THR A 4 13.00 -28.88 2.78
C THR A 4 12.21 -27.78 3.49
N ALA A 5 12.08 -27.88 4.80
CA ALA A 5 11.79 -26.74 5.67
C ALA A 5 13.02 -25.83 5.64
N GLU A 6 13.18 -25.10 4.53
CA GLU A 6 14.04 -23.94 4.48
C GLU A 6 13.48 -22.98 5.52
N ALA A 7 14.31 -22.62 6.51
CA ALA A 7 13.86 -21.81 7.63
C ALA A 7 13.48 -20.42 7.12
N LEU A 8 12.18 -20.26 6.83
CA LEU A 8 11.54 -19.01 6.44
C LEU A 8 11.99 -17.91 7.41
N GLY A 9 12.52 -16.82 6.85
CA GLY A 9 13.10 -15.75 7.65
C GLY A 9 12.04 -15.03 8.50
N PRO A 10 12.43 -14.14 9.42
CA PRO A 10 11.48 -13.35 10.21
C PRO A 10 10.46 -12.55 9.39
N GLN A 11 10.78 -12.26 8.12
CA GLN A 11 9.89 -11.54 7.21
C GLN A 11 8.83 -12.44 6.59
N ASP A 12 9.19 -13.69 6.30
CA ASP A 12 8.25 -14.68 5.78
C ASP A 12 7.21 -15.01 6.87
N SER A 13 7.64 -15.15 8.12
CA SER A 13 6.72 -15.37 9.24
C SER A 13 5.80 -14.17 9.52
N ALA A 14 6.28 -12.93 9.33
CA ALA A 14 5.43 -11.75 9.43
C ALA A 14 4.37 -11.69 8.32
N LEU A 15 4.74 -12.09 7.11
CA LEU A 15 3.82 -12.15 5.97
C LEU A 15 2.78 -13.26 6.15
N ASP A 16 3.18 -14.43 6.64
CA ASP A 16 2.27 -15.55 6.93
C ASP A 16 1.22 -15.12 7.98
N ILE A 17 1.66 -14.49 9.07
CA ILE A 17 0.75 -13.96 10.11
C ILE A 17 -0.21 -12.90 9.55
N ALA A 18 0.27 -12.02 8.67
CA ALA A 18 -0.58 -11.01 8.05
C ALA A 18 -1.61 -11.63 7.09
N THR A 19 -1.21 -12.69 6.38
CA THR A 19 -2.06 -13.46 5.47
C THR A 19 -3.18 -14.15 6.25
N ASP A 20 -2.84 -14.85 7.32
CA ASP A 20 -3.81 -15.53 8.19
C ASP A 20 -4.84 -14.54 8.74
N ARG A 21 -4.40 -13.37 9.19
CA ARG A 21 -5.29 -12.31 9.68
C ARG A 21 -6.22 -11.77 8.60
N ALA A 22 -5.73 -11.61 7.37
CA ALA A 22 -6.56 -11.13 6.26
C ALA A 22 -7.65 -12.16 5.92
N VAL A 23 -7.30 -13.44 5.91
CA VAL A 23 -8.26 -14.54 5.68
C VAL A 23 -9.27 -14.63 6.83
N GLU A 24 -8.83 -14.50 8.09
CA GLU A 24 -9.71 -14.49 9.25
C GLU A 24 -10.72 -13.32 9.21
N ALA A 25 -10.29 -12.13 8.79
CA ALA A 25 -11.16 -10.97 8.61
C ALA A 25 -12.23 -11.18 7.52
N CYS A 26 -11.99 -12.11 6.59
CA CYS A 26 -12.93 -12.54 5.55
C CYS A 26 -13.61 -13.87 5.90
N TYR A 27 -13.78 -14.17 7.19
CA TYR A 27 -14.48 -15.35 7.69
C TYR A 27 -13.89 -16.69 7.21
N GLY A 28 -12.60 -16.70 6.90
CA GLY A 28 -11.90 -17.88 6.39
C GLY A 28 -11.93 -18.03 4.87
N ASP A 29 -12.56 -17.12 4.13
CA ASP A 29 -12.58 -17.17 2.66
C ASP A 29 -11.37 -16.44 2.06
N ALA A 30 -10.41 -17.23 1.56
CA ALA A 30 -9.21 -16.72 0.93
C ALA A 30 -9.49 -15.96 -0.38
N TRP A 31 -10.53 -16.31 -1.14
CA TRP A 31 -10.90 -15.60 -2.36
C TRP A 31 -11.44 -14.21 -2.06
N ASP A 32 -12.27 -14.09 -1.03
CA ASP A 32 -12.78 -12.80 -0.57
C ASP A 32 -11.65 -11.96 0.05
N ALA A 33 -10.71 -12.56 0.77
CA ALA A 33 -9.53 -11.86 1.28
C ALA A 33 -8.68 -11.27 0.15
N VAL A 34 -8.39 -12.05 -0.90
CA VAL A 34 -7.65 -11.57 -2.07
C VAL A 34 -8.42 -10.45 -2.78
N ARG A 35 -9.73 -10.60 -2.96
CA ARG A 35 -10.55 -9.57 -3.61
C ARG A 35 -10.57 -8.28 -2.78
N GLY A 36 -10.68 -8.39 -1.45
CA GLY A 36 -10.60 -7.26 -0.53
C GLY A 36 -9.23 -6.55 -0.58
N LEU A 37 -8.13 -7.30 -0.62
CA LEU A 37 -6.78 -6.75 -0.77
C LEU A 37 -6.60 -6.00 -2.09
N LEU A 38 -7.12 -6.52 -3.20
CA LEU A 38 -7.07 -5.84 -4.50
C LEU A 38 -7.84 -4.51 -4.49
N VAL A 39 -9.03 -4.50 -3.89
CA VAL A 39 -9.82 -3.26 -3.73
C VAL A 39 -9.10 -2.26 -2.83
N ALA A 40 -8.53 -2.72 -1.71
CA ALA A 40 -7.77 -1.86 -0.80
C ALA A 40 -6.52 -1.27 -1.49
N ASN A 41 -5.81 -2.08 -2.28
CA ASN A 41 -4.64 -1.61 -3.02
C ASN A 41 -5.01 -0.53 -4.05
N ALA A 42 -6.06 -0.75 -4.85
CA ALA A 42 -6.55 0.24 -5.80
C ALA A 42 -6.94 1.58 -5.11
N ALA A 43 -7.59 1.50 -3.94
CA ALA A 43 -7.92 2.70 -3.17
C ALA A 43 -6.69 3.42 -2.61
N LEU A 44 -5.62 2.70 -2.24
CA LEU A 44 -4.36 3.30 -1.80
C LEU A 44 -3.63 3.96 -2.96
N GLU A 45 -3.60 3.32 -4.13
CA GLU A 45 -3.03 3.89 -5.36
C GLU A 45 -3.73 5.21 -5.76
N GLU A 46 -5.07 5.25 -5.67
CA GLU A 46 -5.84 6.48 -5.91
C GLU A 46 -5.50 7.59 -4.91
N GLN A 47 -5.42 7.26 -3.61
CA GLN A 47 -5.03 8.22 -2.57
C GLN A 47 -3.61 8.76 -2.79
N ILE A 48 -2.66 7.92 -3.20
CA ILE A 48 -1.30 8.35 -3.53
C ILE A 48 -1.33 9.32 -4.71
N ALA A 49 -2.05 9.00 -5.78
CA ALA A 49 -2.19 9.88 -6.94
C ALA A 49 -2.80 11.25 -6.58
N GLU A 50 -3.81 11.27 -5.71
CA GLU A 50 -4.41 12.52 -5.21
C GLU A 50 -3.38 13.34 -4.40
N LEU A 51 -2.65 12.69 -3.50
CA LEU A 51 -1.63 13.34 -2.68
C LEU A 51 -0.50 13.92 -3.55
N GLU A 52 -0.03 13.19 -4.54
CA GLU A 52 0.97 13.67 -5.50
C GLU A 52 0.48 14.90 -6.28
N ALA A 53 -0.77 14.87 -6.76
CA ALA A 53 -1.37 16.01 -7.45
C ALA A 53 -1.45 17.25 -6.55
N ARG A 54 -1.78 17.07 -5.27
CA ARG A 54 -1.86 18.15 -4.26
C ARG A 54 -0.49 18.70 -3.90
N VAL A 55 0.52 17.83 -3.74
CA VAL A 55 1.91 18.25 -3.48
C VAL A 55 2.48 18.98 -4.69
N SER A 56 2.26 18.50 -5.91
CA SER A 56 2.68 19.17 -7.15
C SER A 56 2.01 20.54 -7.31
N THR A 57 0.70 20.63 -7.07
CA THR A 57 -0.03 21.91 -7.08
C THR A 57 0.51 22.87 -6.02
N GLY A 58 0.80 22.38 -4.81
CA GLY A 58 1.39 23.17 -3.73
C GLY A 58 2.81 23.65 -4.06
N TYR A 59 3.64 22.79 -4.65
CA TYR A 59 4.99 23.09 -5.08
C TYR A 59 5.00 24.13 -6.23
N ALA A 60 4.13 23.96 -7.23
CA ALA A 60 3.97 24.91 -8.33
C ALA A 60 3.51 26.29 -7.83
N ARG A 61 2.51 26.37 -6.95
CA ARG A 61 2.04 27.63 -6.34
C ARG A 61 3.13 28.30 -5.50
N GLY A 62 3.92 27.53 -4.75
CA GLY A 62 5.06 28.04 -3.97
C GLY A 62 6.16 28.64 -4.85
N ARG A 63 6.44 28.04 -6.01
CA ARG A 63 7.41 28.57 -6.99
C ARG A 63 6.93 29.85 -7.65
N VAL A 64 5.68 29.91 -8.11
CA VAL A 64 5.12 31.11 -8.75
C VAL A 64 5.12 32.30 -7.79
N ARG A 65 4.73 32.09 -6.52
CA ARG A 65 4.79 33.14 -5.48
C ARG A 65 6.21 33.60 -5.14
N ARG A 66 7.20 32.72 -5.28
CA ARG A 66 8.61 33.09 -5.05
C ARG A 66 9.13 33.95 -6.20
N ILE A 67 8.88 33.55 -7.45
CA ILE A 67 9.28 34.30 -8.65
C ILE A 67 8.64 35.70 -8.66
N ALA A 68 7.35 35.79 -8.32
CA ALA A 68 6.62 37.06 -8.29
C ALA A 68 7.05 38.02 -7.16
N ARG A 69 7.87 37.59 -6.19
CA ARG A 69 8.41 38.45 -5.11
C ARG A 69 9.87 38.84 -5.32
N SER A 70 10.50 38.32 -6.39
CA SER A 70 11.91 38.54 -6.72
C SER A 70 12.12 39.43 -7.95
N GLY A 71 11.04 39.93 -8.57
CA GLY A 71 11.05 40.96 -9.61
C GLY A 71 10.26 42.16 -9.13
#